data_AF-A0A955XVS9-F1
#
_entry.id   AF-A0A955XVS9-F1
#
_cell.length_a   1.000
_cell.length_b   1.000
_cell.length_c   1.000
_cell.angle_alpha   90.00
_cell.angle_beta   90.00
_cell.angle_gamma   90.00
#
_symmetry.space_group_name_H-M   'P 1'
#
loop_
_entity.id
_entity.type
_entity.pdbx_description
1 polymer ?
#
loop_
_entity_poly.entity_id
_entity_poly.type
_entity_poly.pdbx_seq_one_letter_code
_entity_poly.pdbx_strand_id
1 'polypeptide(L)'
;VFGLIAIPAMGAYNSAKFAVRGFTEALRQELDFADIGVSCSVVCPGGVKTNIARSSRMVIDPAYGKTREDAVKEFDRAALTTPSKAAKIIIRGIKGNKRRILVGPDAYAIDAMQRMAPNGYQRLIQRFATPKK
;
A
#
# COMPACT_ATOMS: atom_id res chain seq x y z
N VAL A 1 -0.21 -0.26 0.90
CA VAL A 1 1.08 -0.23 1.61
C VAL A 1 1.91 1.01 1.29
N PHE A 2 1.83 1.57 0.08
CA PHE A 2 2.55 2.80 -0.32
C PHE A 2 2.11 4.10 0.37
N GLY A 3 1.05 4.07 1.21
CA GLY A 3 0.71 5.15 2.15
C GLY A 3 1.10 4.83 3.60
N LEU A 4 1.79 3.71 3.81
CA LEU A 4 2.37 3.30 5.09
C LEU A 4 3.89 3.40 5.03
N ILE A 5 4.50 2.91 3.94
CA ILE A 5 5.93 2.95 3.67
C ILE A 5 6.23 3.57 2.31
N ALA A 6 7.45 4.06 2.11
CA ALA A 6 7.95 4.52 0.82
C ALA A 6 8.78 3.43 0.13
N ILE A 7 8.55 3.25 -1.18
CA ILE A 7 9.34 2.38 -2.05
C ILE A 7 10.15 3.23 -3.04
N PRO A 8 11.44 2.94 -3.29
CA PRO A 8 12.25 3.66 -4.29
C PRO A 8 11.63 3.60 -5.69
N ALA A 9 12.00 4.56 -6.55
CA ALA A 9 11.47 4.75 -7.91
C ALA A 9 9.94 5.04 -8.01
N MET A 10 9.23 5.14 -6.88
CA MET A 10 7.77 5.33 -6.83
C MET A 10 7.37 6.64 -6.14
N GLY A 11 8.21 7.68 -6.20
CA GLY A 11 8.05 8.93 -5.43
C GLY A 11 6.68 9.60 -5.57
N ALA A 12 6.20 9.79 -6.80
CA ALA A 12 4.88 10.36 -7.05
C ALA A 12 3.75 9.47 -6.50
N TYR A 13 3.87 8.15 -6.69
CA TYR A 13 2.87 7.19 -6.20
C TYR A 13 2.85 7.12 -4.66
N ASN A 14 4.02 7.07 -4.01
CA ASN A 14 4.14 7.16 -2.55
C ASN A 14 3.45 8.43 -2.04
N SER A 15 3.84 9.59 -2.57
CA SER A 15 3.33 10.90 -2.15
C SER A 15 1.81 10.96 -2.22
N ALA A 16 1.22 10.54 -3.34
CA ALA A 16 -0.22 10.48 -3.51
C ALA A 16 -0.89 9.53 -2.51
N LYS A 17 -0.31 8.36 -2.22
CA LYS A 17 -0.90 7.38 -1.29
C LYS A 17 -0.74 7.77 0.19
N PHE A 18 0.33 8.48 0.55
CA PHE A 18 0.45 9.13 1.86
C PHE A 18 -0.57 10.26 2.01
N ALA A 19 -0.77 11.09 0.98
CA ALA A 19 -1.76 12.16 0.98
C ALA A 19 -3.19 11.62 1.15
N VAL A 20 -3.58 10.57 0.41
CA VAL A 20 -4.89 9.91 0.58
C VAL A 20 -5.09 9.43 2.02
N ARG A 21 -4.06 8.84 2.64
CA ARG A 21 -4.14 8.39 4.02
C ARG A 21 -4.31 9.58 4.97
N GLY A 22 -3.45 10.59 4.88
CA GLY A 22 -3.49 11.76 5.75
C GLY A 22 -4.83 12.49 5.65
N PHE A 23 -5.30 12.75 4.42
CA PHE A 23 -6.59 13.35 4.16
C PHE A 23 -7.74 12.55 4.77
N THR A 24 -7.76 11.23 4.57
CA THR A 24 -8.84 10.38 5.09
C THR A 24 -8.82 10.30 6.62
N GLU A 25 -7.63 10.28 7.23
CA GLU A 25 -7.48 10.25 8.70
C GLU A 25 -7.90 11.59 9.35
N ALA A 26 -7.66 12.72 8.67
CA ALA A 26 -8.18 14.03 9.09
C ALA A 26 -9.71 14.12 8.93
N LEU A 27 -10.22 13.80 7.73
CA LEU A 27 -11.65 13.79 7.44
C LEU A 27 -12.44 12.89 8.41
N ARG A 28 -11.87 11.75 8.81
CA ARG A 28 -12.51 10.87 9.78
C ARG A 28 -12.75 11.56 11.12
N GLN A 29 -11.80 12.38 11.59
CA GLN A 29 -11.93 13.14 12.83
C GLN A 29 -12.95 14.27 12.67
N GLU A 30 -12.92 14.99 11.55
CA GLU A 30 -13.91 16.03 11.23
C GLU A 30 -15.34 15.48 11.22
N LEU A 31 -15.55 14.30 10.61
CA LEU A 31 -16.84 13.63 10.60
C LEU A 31 -17.28 13.16 11.99
N ASP A 32 -16.35 12.68 12.81
CA ASP A 32 -16.63 12.32 14.21
C ASP A 32 -17.02 13.56 15.03
N PHE A 33 -16.40 14.72 14.79
CA PHE A 33 -16.76 15.98 15.45
C PHE A 33 -18.12 16.53 14.99
N ALA A 34 -18.47 16.34 13.71
CA ALA A 34 -19.73 16.82 13.16
C ALA A 34 -20.96 16.01 13.64
N ASP A 35 -20.76 14.75 14.03
CA ASP A 35 -21.80 13.83 14.53
C ASP A 35 -23.05 13.71 13.61
N ILE A 36 -22.82 13.68 12.30
CA ILE A 36 -23.89 13.65 11.28
C ILE A 36 -24.20 12.24 10.73
N GLY A 37 -23.73 11.18 11.40
CA GLY A 37 -23.95 9.79 10.97
C GLY A 37 -23.19 9.35 9.72
N VAL A 38 -22.23 10.14 9.23
CA VAL A 38 -21.35 9.80 8.09
C VAL A 38 -19.96 9.40 8.60
N SER A 39 -19.32 8.44 7.94
CA SER A 39 -17.99 7.93 8.30
C SER A 39 -17.13 7.69 7.05
N CYS A 40 -15.82 7.61 7.25
CA CYS A 40 -14.88 7.22 6.21
C CYS A 40 -13.81 6.25 6.76
N SER A 41 -13.23 5.47 5.85
CA SER A 41 -12.19 4.50 6.15
C SER A 41 -11.07 4.63 5.14
N VAL A 42 -9.82 4.63 5.61
CA VAL A 42 -8.67 4.48 4.70
C VAL A 42 -8.41 3.00 4.43
N VAL A 43 -8.41 2.61 3.16
CA VAL A 43 -8.04 1.26 2.73
C VAL A 43 -6.56 1.23 2.38
N CYS A 44 -5.82 0.36 3.04
CA CYS A 44 -4.38 0.19 2.89
C CYS A 44 -4.09 -1.24 2.39
N PRO A 45 -4.15 -1.48 1.06
CA PRO A 45 -3.96 -2.81 0.53
C PRO A 45 -2.48 -3.18 0.41
N GLY A 46 -2.18 -4.44 0.66
CA GLY A 46 -0.97 -5.11 0.21
C GLY A 46 -1.04 -5.44 -1.28
N GLY A 47 -0.27 -6.43 -1.72
CA GLY A 47 -0.32 -6.92 -3.09
C GLY A 47 -1.62 -7.67 -3.39
N VAL A 48 -2.42 -7.13 -4.31
CA VAL A 48 -3.67 -7.74 -4.79
C VAL A 48 -3.49 -8.21 -6.24
N LYS A 49 -3.76 -9.50 -6.50
CA LYS A 49 -3.61 -10.17 -7.81
C LYS A 49 -4.57 -9.61 -8.86
N THR A 50 -4.27 -8.42 -9.36
CA THR A 50 -4.99 -7.71 -10.42
C THR A 50 -4.11 -7.58 -11.65
N ASN A 51 -4.67 -7.08 -12.76
CA ASN A 51 -3.89 -6.83 -13.97
C ASN A 51 -2.95 -5.60 -13.86
N ILE A 52 -2.87 -4.94 -12.69
CA ILE A 52 -2.24 -3.62 -12.56
C ILE A 52 -0.77 -3.60 -13.00
N ALA A 53 0.04 -4.60 -12.61
CA ALA A 53 1.44 -4.64 -13.00
C ALA A 53 1.61 -4.82 -14.53
N ARG A 54 0.68 -5.51 -15.19
CA ARG A 54 0.72 -5.72 -16.64
C ARG A 54 0.22 -4.50 -17.41
N SER A 55 -0.78 -3.80 -16.89
CA SER A 55 -1.39 -2.62 -17.54
C SER A 55 -0.74 -1.28 -17.18
N SER A 56 0.15 -1.24 -16.18
CA SER A 56 0.76 0.01 -15.72
C SER A 56 1.76 0.56 -16.74
N ARG A 57 1.73 1.90 -16.91
CA ARG A 57 2.79 2.64 -17.59
C ARG A 57 4.00 2.74 -16.65
N MET A 58 4.78 1.66 -16.58
CA MET A 58 6.00 1.64 -15.77
C MET A 58 7.08 2.48 -16.45
N VAL A 59 7.55 3.50 -15.73
CA VAL A 59 8.81 4.17 -16.07
C VAL A 59 9.91 3.31 -15.47
N ILE A 60 10.67 2.66 -16.34
CA ILE A 60 11.84 1.89 -15.94
C ILE A 60 13.04 2.79 -16.00
N ASP A 61 13.54 3.14 -14.82
CA ASP A 61 14.78 3.89 -14.71
C ASP A 61 15.97 2.90 -14.77
N PRO A 62 16.87 3.06 -15.77
CA PRO A 62 18.05 2.21 -15.94
C PRO A 62 18.92 2.10 -14.68
N ALA A 63 18.91 3.10 -13.80
CA ALA A 63 19.66 3.09 -12.54
C ALA A 63 19.21 1.97 -11.58
N TYR A 64 17.99 1.43 -11.75
CA TYR A 64 17.48 0.32 -10.94
C TYR A 64 17.58 -1.05 -11.64
N GLY A 65 17.98 -1.10 -12.92
CA GLY A 65 18.35 -2.33 -13.62
C GLY A 65 17.25 -3.40 -13.75
N LYS A 66 15.96 -3.03 -13.66
CA LYS A 66 14.83 -3.99 -13.73
C LYS A 66 14.10 -3.89 -15.05
N THR A 67 13.72 -5.02 -15.63
CA THR A 67 12.82 -5.03 -16.81
C THR A 67 11.35 -4.97 -16.38
N ARG A 68 10.46 -4.73 -17.35
CA ARG A 68 9.01 -4.75 -17.10
C ARG A 68 8.56 -6.14 -16.69
N GLU A 69 9.12 -7.15 -17.33
CA GLU A 69 8.88 -8.56 -17.07
C GLU A 69 9.28 -8.93 -15.64
N ASP A 70 10.41 -8.41 -15.15
CA ASP A 70 10.85 -8.62 -13.77
C ASP A 70 9.88 -7.98 -12.77
N ALA A 71 9.45 -6.74 -13.03
CA ALA A 71 8.49 -6.05 -12.17
C ALA A 71 7.13 -6.79 -12.11
N VAL A 72 6.67 -7.35 -13.22
CA VAL A 72 5.45 -8.17 -13.25
C VAL A 72 5.64 -9.46 -12.43
N LYS A 73 6.76 -10.17 -12.62
CA LYS A 73 7.07 -11.40 -11.87
C LYS A 73 7.19 -11.15 -10.37
N GLU A 74 7.87 -10.07 -9.98
CA GLU A 74 7.98 -9.66 -8.58
C GLU A 74 6.61 -9.33 -7.98
N PHE A 75 5.78 -8.59 -8.71
CA PHE A 75 4.42 -8.29 -8.26
C PHE A 75 3.58 -9.55 -8.09
N ASP A 76 3.62 -10.48 -9.05
CA ASP A 76 2.85 -11.73 -8.96
C ASP A 76 3.28 -12.60 -7.77
N ARG A 77 4.58 -12.61 -7.45
CA ARG A 77 5.13 -13.29 -6.27
C ARG A 77 4.71 -12.61 -4.96
N ALA A 78 4.72 -11.28 -4.93
CA ALA A 78 4.39 -10.49 -3.74
C ALA A 78 2.88 -10.36 -3.51
N ALA A 79 2.04 -10.48 -4.55
CA ALA A 79 0.61 -10.33 -4.44
C ALA A 79 -0.05 -11.56 -3.81
N LEU A 80 -0.29 -11.52 -2.51
CA LEU A 80 -0.85 -12.64 -1.75
C LEU A 80 -2.39 -12.69 -1.74
N THR A 81 -3.06 -11.61 -2.13
CA THR A 81 -4.52 -11.48 -1.97
C THR A 81 -5.24 -11.47 -3.31
N THR A 82 -6.34 -12.23 -3.45
CA THR A 82 -7.20 -12.17 -4.64
C THR A 82 -8.12 -10.95 -4.62
N PRO A 83 -8.56 -10.41 -5.77
CA PRO A 83 -9.48 -9.28 -5.82
C PRO A 83 -10.78 -9.52 -5.03
N SER A 84 -11.38 -10.70 -5.17
CA SER A 84 -12.61 -11.05 -4.44
C SER A 84 -12.41 -11.12 -2.93
N LYS A 85 -11.24 -11.60 -2.46
CA LYS A 85 -10.89 -11.59 -1.04
C LYS A 85 -10.65 -10.17 -0.53
N ALA A 86 -9.96 -9.33 -1.31
CA ALA A 86 -9.77 -7.92 -1.01
C ALA A 86 -11.11 -7.19 -0.83
N ALA A 87 -12.03 -7.36 -1.79
CA ALA A 87 -13.37 -6.77 -1.72
C ALA A 87 -14.14 -7.19 -0.46
N LYS A 88 -14.12 -8.49 -0.11
CA LYS A 88 -14.76 -8.99 1.13
C LYS A 88 -14.17 -8.35 2.39
N ILE A 89 -12.85 -8.19 2.46
CA ILE A 89 -12.18 -7.54 3.59
C ILE A 89 -12.58 -6.06 3.69
N ILE A 90 -12.61 -5.35 2.56
CA ILE A 90 -12.99 -3.94 2.48
C ILE A 90 -14.43 -3.75 2.95
N ILE A 91 -15.38 -4.48 2.39
CA ILE A 91 -16.80 -4.39 2.76
C ILE A 91 -17.00 -4.69 4.24
N ARG A 92 -16.34 -5.73 4.77
CA ARG A 92 -16.40 -6.05 6.21
C ARG A 92 -15.83 -4.92 7.07
N GLY A 93 -14.73 -4.31 6.64
CA GLY A 93 -14.12 -3.18 7.33
C GLY A 93 -15.04 -1.95 7.37
N ILE A 94 -15.71 -1.64 6.25
CA ILE A 94 -16.70 -0.57 6.15
C ILE A 94 -17.88 -0.86 7.09
N LYS A 95 -18.48 -2.06 7.01
CA LYS A 95 -19.59 -2.48 7.89
C LYS A 95 -19.24 -2.43 9.38
N GLY A 96 -17.97 -2.67 9.72
CA GLY A 96 -17.46 -2.57 11.09
C GLY A 96 -16.96 -1.17 11.48
N ASN A 97 -17.26 -0.13 10.69
CA ASN A 97 -16.85 1.26 10.91
C ASN A 97 -15.35 1.45 11.20
N LYS A 98 -14.48 0.63 10.60
CA LYS A 98 -13.05 0.65 10.88
C LYS A 98 -12.40 1.91 10.32
N ARG A 99 -11.63 2.64 11.13
CA ARG A 99 -10.86 3.82 10.67
C ARG A 99 -9.84 3.45 9.58
N ARG A 100 -9.13 2.33 9.76
CA ARG A 100 -8.12 1.80 8.84
C ARG A 100 -8.43 0.35 8.49
N ILE A 101 -8.41 0.03 7.20
CA ILE A 101 -8.65 -1.32 6.69
C ILE A 101 -7.39 -1.82 5.98
N LEU A 102 -6.67 -2.74 6.62
CA LEU A 102 -5.53 -3.43 6.02
C LEU A 102 -6.01 -4.65 5.23
N VAL A 103 -5.56 -4.76 3.97
CA VAL A 103 -5.99 -5.83 3.06
C VAL A 103 -4.82 -6.72 2.69
N GLY A 104 -4.83 -7.96 3.18
CA GLY A 104 -3.78 -8.94 2.97
C GLY A 104 -2.81 -9.04 4.16
N PRO A 105 -2.21 -10.22 4.42
CA PRO A 105 -1.30 -10.42 5.55
C PRO A 105 -0.01 -9.59 5.44
N ASP A 106 0.45 -9.35 4.22
CA ASP A 106 1.57 -8.48 3.89
C ASP A 106 1.32 -7.03 4.31
N ALA A 107 0.07 -6.53 4.18
CA ALA A 107 -0.28 -5.20 4.65
C ALA A 107 -0.13 -5.05 6.17
N TYR A 108 -0.49 -6.09 6.94
CA TYR A 108 -0.29 -6.10 8.39
C TYR A 108 1.19 -6.17 8.77
N ALA A 109 1.97 -7.03 8.10
CA ALA A 109 3.41 -7.13 8.33
C ALA A 109 4.12 -5.79 8.05
N ILE A 110 3.75 -5.11 6.97
CA ILE A 110 4.31 -3.81 6.61
C ILE A 110 3.90 -2.71 7.60
N ASP A 111 2.64 -2.66 8.04
CA ASP A 111 2.19 -1.71 9.07
C ASP A 111 2.95 -1.92 10.39
N ALA A 112 3.14 -3.18 10.80
CA ALA A 112 3.91 -3.52 12.00
C ALA A 112 5.39 -3.13 11.86
N MET A 113 6.03 -3.47 10.74
CA MET A 113 7.42 -3.10 10.46
C MET A 113 7.63 -1.59 10.50
N GLN A 114 6.72 -0.81 9.88
CA GLN A 114 6.84 0.64 9.86
C GLN A 114 6.68 1.26 11.25
N ARG A 115 5.82 0.69 12.10
CA ARG A 115 5.65 1.15 13.49
C ARG A 115 6.85 0.82 14.37
N MET A 116 7.44 -0.35 14.19
CA MET A 116 8.58 -0.82 15.00
C MET A 116 9.91 -0.19 14.57
N ALA A 117 10.09 0.07 13.27
CA ALA A 117 11.33 0.57 12.71
C ALA A 117 11.06 1.68 11.66
N PRO A 118 10.53 2.84 12.07
CA PRO A 118 10.07 3.90 11.15
C PRO A 118 11.17 4.47 10.26
N ASN A 119 12.42 4.49 10.72
CA ASN A 119 13.58 4.88 9.91
C ASN A 119 14.36 3.65 9.40
N GLY A 120 14.32 2.54 10.14
CA GLY A 120 15.07 1.33 9.84
C GLY A 120 14.53 0.55 8.64
N TYR A 121 13.22 0.59 8.38
CA TYR A 121 12.61 -0.13 7.26
C TYR A 121 13.20 0.31 5.91
N GLN A 122 13.66 1.56 5.78
CA GLN A 122 14.22 2.09 4.54
C GLN A 122 15.49 1.33 4.15
N ARG A 123 16.39 1.06 5.11
CA ARG A 123 17.60 0.27 4.90
C ARG A 123 17.28 -1.17 4.50
N LEU A 124 16.24 -1.75 5.12
CA LEU A 124 15.77 -3.09 4.79
C LEU A 124 15.26 -3.15 3.34
N ILE A 125 14.42 -2.19 2.94
CA ILE A 125 13.91 -2.09 1.57
C ILE A 125 15.05 -1.91 0.57
N GLN A 126 16.00 -1.00 0.85
CA GLN A 126 17.17 -0.80 -0.02
C GLN A 126 17.96 -2.10 -0.22
N ARG A 127 18.17 -2.88 0.85
CA ARG A 127 18.89 -4.16 0.77
C ARG A 127 18.19 -5.22 -0.08
N PHE A 128 16.85 -5.19 -0.17
CA PHE A 128 16.07 -6.09 -1.02
C PHE A 128 15.80 -5.53 -2.43
N ALA A 129 15.84 -4.20 -2.60
CA ALA A 129 15.56 -3.54 -3.87
C ALA A 129 16.80 -3.40 -4.77
N THR A 130 18.00 -3.40 -4.18
CA THR A 130 19.26 -3.31 -4.95
C THR A 130 19.58 -4.67 -5.57
N PRO A 131 19.76 -4.80 -6.89
CA PRO A 131 20.23 -6.05 -7.48
C PRO A 131 21.56 -6.45 -6.86
N LYS A 132 21.73 -7.73 -6.52
CA LYS A 132 23.06 -8.25 -6.14
C LYS A 132 23.98 -8.05 -7.34
N LYS A 133 25.08 -7.32 -7.13
CA LYS A 133 26.20 -7.29 -8.09
C LYS A 133 26.75 -8.69 -8.30
#